data_AF-A0A1C3XH30-F1
#
_entry.id   AF-A0A1C3XH30-F1
#
_cell.length_a   1.000
_cell.length_b   1.000
_cell.length_c   1.000
_cell.angle_alpha   90.00
_cell.angle_beta   90.00
_cell.angle_gamma   90.00
#
_symmetry.space_group_name_H-M   'P 1'
#
loop_
_entity.id
_entity.type
_entity.pdbx_description
1 polymer ?
#
loop_
_entity_poly.entity_id
_entity_poly.type
_entity_poly.pdbx_seq_one_letter_code
_entity_poly.pdbx_strand_id
1 'polypeptide(L)'
;MARASGLLVSTVQRIWRTFGLQPHRLETYKLSNHPDFVAKVRDVVGPYVVPPERAIVLCVDEKPQILAPDRSRPSFRMRPGQVERRSHDYKRHGTTSLFAALDIATGRVIGKCYGHHGPRNSPSF
;
A
#
# COMPACT_ATOMS: atom_id res chain seq x y z
N MET A 1 -14.38 -24.33 -7.53
CA MET A 1 -13.74 -25.57 -7.05
C MET A 1 -14.71 -26.73 -6.99
N ALA A 2 -15.77 -26.72 -6.15
CA ALA A 2 -16.72 -27.83 -6.03
C ALA A 2 -17.30 -28.32 -7.37
N ARG A 3 -17.88 -27.41 -8.18
CA ARG A 3 -18.38 -27.71 -9.53
C ARG A 3 -17.29 -28.19 -10.51
N ALA A 4 -16.08 -27.64 -10.40
CA ALA A 4 -14.96 -27.98 -11.28
C ALA A 4 -14.33 -29.35 -10.95
N SER A 5 -14.45 -29.78 -9.69
CA SER A 5 -13.91 -31.05 -9.19
C SER A 5 -14.98 -32.14 -9.06
N GLY A 6 -16.24 -31.87 -9.41
CA GLY A 6 -17.36 -32.81 -9.24
C GLY A 6 -17.69 -33.15 -7.77
N LEU A 7 -17.20 -32.35 -6.82
CA LEU A 7 -17.34 -32.60 -5.39
C LEU A 7 -18.49 -31.78 -4.79
N LEU A 8 -19.07 -32.31 -3.71
CA LEU A 8 -19.99 -31.55 -2.88
C LEU A 8 -19.27 -30.35 -2.24
N VAL A 9 -20.02 -29.26 -2.06
CA VAL A 9 -19.52 -28.04 -1.41
C VAL A 9 -18.99 -28.32 -0.01
N SER A 10 -19.68 -29.19 0.75
CA SER A 10 -19.27 -29.60 2.10
C SER A 10 -17.92 -30.31 2.11
N THR A 11 -17.66 -31.18 1.13
CA THR A 11 -16.37 -31.88 0.97
C THR A 11 -15.25 -30.88 0.75
N VAL A 12 -15.44 -29.90 -0.14
CA VAL A 12 -14.45 -28.85 -0.41
C VAL A 12 -14.21 -27.97 0.82
N GLN A 13 -15.27 -27.57 1.53
CA GLN A 13 -15.14 -26.79 2.76
C GLN A 13 -14.38 -27.53 3.85
N ARG A 14 -14.60 -28.85 3.99
CA ARG A 14 -13.86 -29.69 4.95
C ARG A 14 -12.37 -29.72 4.59
N ILE A 15 -12.04 -29.94 3.31
CA ILE A 15 -10.66 -29.90 2.81
C ILE A 15 -10.02 -28.54 3.13
N TRP A 16 -10.69 -27.43 2.82
CA TRP A 16 -10.16 -26.10 3.12
C TRP A 16 -9.88 -25.90 4.61
N ARG A 17 -10.79 -26.31 5.49
CA ARG A 17 -10.58 -26.22 6.94
C ARG A 17 -9.43 -27.10 7.42
N THR A 18 -9.35 -28.34 6.93
CA THR A 18 -8.30 -29.29 7.31
C THR A 18 -6.91 -28.80 6.93
N PHE A 19 -6.76 -28.17 5.76
CA PHE A 19 -5.47 -27.67 5.27
C PHE A 19 -5.28 -26.16 5.48
N GLY A 20 -6.18 -25.48 6.20
CA GLY A 20 -6.12 -24.04 6.43
C GLY A 20 -6.19 -23.19 5.16
N LEU A 21 -6.73 -23.72 4.06
CA LEU A 21 -6.82 -23.01 2.79
C LEU A 21 -7.86 -21.90 2.88
N GLN A 22 -7.46 -20.70 2.50
CA GLN A 22 -8.28 -19.50 2.57
C GLN A 22 -8.38 -18.87 1.18
N PRO A 23 -9.21 -19.43 0.27
CA PRO A 23 -9.27 -19.00 -1.13
C PRO A 23 -9.84 -17.59 -1.32
N HIS A 24 -10.44 -17.00 -0.28
CA HIS A 24 -10.86 -15.60 -0.26
C HIS A 24 -9.69 -14.65 0.05
N ARG A 25 -8.54 -15.16 0.50
CA ARG A 25 -7.30 -14.41 0.65
C ARG A 25 -6.50 -14.55 -0.62
N LEU A 26 -6.14 -13.41 -1.19
CA LEU A 26 -5.25 -13.30 -2.33
C LEU A 26 -4.12 -12.39 -1.92
N GLU A 27 -2.90 -12.88 -2.05
CA GLU A 27 -1.69 -12.07 -1.88
C GLU A 27 -1.08 -11.88 -3.25
N THR A 28 -0.74 -10.64 -3.56
CA THR A 28 0.02 -10.29 -4.75
C THR A 28 1.48 -10.16 -4.38
N TYR A 29 2.36 -10.66 -5.24
CA TYR A 29 3.80 -10.48 -5.08
C TYR A 29 4.37 -9.80 -6.32
N LYS A 30 5.43 -9.03 -6.12
CA LYS A 30 6.18 -8.40 -7.19
C LYS A 30 7.60 -8.96 -7.15
N LEU A 31 7.86 -9.92 -8.02
CA LEU A 31 9.19 -10.49 -8.22
C LEU A 31 9.60 -10.28 -9.68
N SER A 32 10.83 -9.84 -9.89
CA SER A 32 11.38 -9.72 -11.23
C SER A 32 11.94 -11.06 -11.68
N ASN A 33 11.73 -11.41 -12.96
CA ASN A 33 12.31 -12.61 -13.58
C ASN A 33 13.71 -12.35 -14.17
N HIS A 34 14.35 -11.24 -13.79
CA HIS A 34 15.67 -10.89 -14.30
C HIS A 34 16.73 -11.91 -13.82
N PRO A 35 17.61 -12.44 -14.69
CA PRO A 35 18.64 -13.41 -14.31
C PRO A 35 19.47 -12.95 -13.10
N ASP A 36 19.87 -11.69 -13.10
CA ASP A 36 20.65 -11.08 -12.02
C ASP A 36 19.81 -10.43 -10.89
N PHE A 37 18.54 -10.81 -10.71
CA PHE A 37 17.65 -10.16 -9.74
C PHE A 37 18.26 -10.05 -8.34
N VAL A 38 18.85 -11.14 -7.84
CA VAL A 38 19.44 -11.17 -6.49
C VAL A 38 20.62 -10.20 -6.37
N ALA A 39 21.49 -10.15 -7.38
CA ALA A 39 22.63 -9.23 -7.38
C ALA A 39 22.14 -7.77 -7.39
N LYS A 40 21.19 -7.44 -8.27
CA LYS A 40 20.61 -6.10 -8.35
C LYS A 40 19.90 -5.68 -7.07
N VAL A 41 19.17 -6.60 -6.43
CA VAL A 41 18.53 -6.33 -5.13
C VAL A 41 19.59 -6.05 -4.07
N ARG A 42 20.68 -6.80 -4.02
CA ARG A 42 21.77 -6.54 -3.07
C ARG A 42 22.45 -5.20 -3.32
N ASP A 43 22.62 -4.80 -4.57
CA ASP A 43 23.21 -3.50 -4.89
C ASP A 43 22.30 -2.32 -4.49
N VAL A 44 20.98 -2.47 -4.65
CA VAL A 44 20.01 -1.43 -4.28
C VAL A 44 19.71 -1.42 -2.78
N VAL A 45 19.57 -2.59 -2.16
CA VAL A 45 19.18 -2.74 -0.75
C VAL A 45 20.40 -2.70 0.18
N GLY A 46 21.58 -3.12 -0.29
CA GLY A 46 22.82 -3.17 0.48
C GLY A 46 23.16 -1.86 1.20
N PRO A 47 23.07 -0.69 0.56
CA PRO A 47 23.31 0.60 1.20
C PRO A 47 22.39 0.91 2.39
N TYR A 48 21.22 0.28 2.49
CA TYR A 48 20.32 0.43 3.64
C TYR A 48 20.80 -0.36 4.87
N VAL A 49 21.53 -1.46 4.65
CA VAL A 49 22.00 -2.35 5.72
C VAL A 49 23.41 -1.99 6.15
N VAL A 50 24.29 -1.72 5.18
CA VAL A 50 25.68 -1.34 5.39
C VAL A 50 25.95 -0.12 4.50
N PRO A 51 25.64 1.10 4.97
CA PRO A 51 25.91 2.30 4.21
C PRO A 51 27.43 2.53 4.08
N PRO A 52 27.92 3.01 2.93
CA PRO A 52 29.32 3.40 2.76
C PRO A 52 29.72 4.53 3.73
N GLU A 53 31.02 4.65 4.01
CA GLU A 53 31.52 5.71 4.90
C GLU A 53 31.16 7.10 4.35
N ARG A 54 30.61 7.96 5.21
CA ARG A 54 30.17 9.33 4.87
C ARG A 54 29.11 9.42 3.77
N ALA A 55 28.35 8.35 3.52
CA ALA A 55 27.22 8.37 2.60
C ALA A 55 25.94 8.89 3.27
N ILE A 56 25.11 9.59 2.48
CA ILE A 56 23.72 9.90 2.83
C ILE A 56 22.84 8.93 2.05
N VAL A 57 21.99 8.17 2.74
CA VAL A 57 21.06 7.21 2.13
C VAL A 57 19.63 7.70 2.32
N LEU A 58 18.95 7.99 1.21
CA LEU A 58 17.56 8.45 1.19
C LEU A 58 16.67 7.42 0.47
N CYS A 59 15.61 6.94 1.14
CA CYS A 59 14.48 6.30 0.46
C CYS A 59 13.54 7.38 -0.06
N VAL A 60 13.38 7.52 -1.37
CA VAL A 60 12.38 8.42 -1.95
C VAL A 60 11.22 7.62 -2.51
N ASP A 61 10.00 8.04 -2.19
CA ASP A 61 8.79 7.48 -2.78
C ASP A 61 7.78 8.58 -3.14
N GLU A 62 7.01 8.32 -4.20
CA GLU A 62 5.85 9.12 -4.57
C GLU A 62 4.60 8.28 -4.31
N LYS A 63 3.67 8.85 -3.53
CA LYS A 63 2.31 8.34 -3.47
C LYS A 63 1.39 9.28 -4.25
N PRO A 64 1.12 8.97 -5.54
CA PRO A 64 0.30 9.80 -6.38
C PRO A 64 -1.19 9.65 -6.05
N GLN A 65 -2.00 10.58 -6.57
CA GLN A 65 -3.46 10.51 -6.59
C GLN A 65 -4.12 10.25 -5.23
N ILE A 66 -3.51 10.72 -4.14
CA ILE A 66 -4.10 10.66 -2.80
C ILE A 66 -5.39 11.47 -2.83
N LEU A 67 -6.51 10.78 -2.63
CA LEU A 67 -7.79 11.42 -2.47
C LEU A 67 -7.85 12.12 -1.12
N ALA A 68 -8.40 13.33 -1.11
CA ALA A 68 -8.81 14.04 0.10
C ALA A 68 -10.34 13.99 0.22
N PRO A 69 -10.94 12.85 0.62
CA PRO A 69 -12.38 12.76 0.83
C PRO A 69 -12.73 13.35 2.20
N ASP A 70 -13.69 14.25 2.22
CA ASP A 70 -14.37 14.65 3.46
C ASP A 70 -15.78 14.08 3.50
N ARG A 71 -16.31 13.81 4.69
CA ARG A 71 -17.68 13.31 4.84
C ARG A 71 -18.66 14.43 4.54
N SER A 72 -19.70 14.12 3.77
CA SER A 72 -20.72 15.12 3.45
C SER A 72 -21.50 15.59 4.68
N ARG A 73 -21.55 14.76 5.73
CA ARG A 73 -22.23 15.01 7.01
C ARG A 73 -21.38 14.53 8.19
N PRO A 74 -21.53 15.12 9.39
CA PRO A 74 -20.86 14.67 10.59
C PRO A 74 -21.17 13.21 10.92
N SER A 75 -20.19 12.49 11.44
CA SER A 75 -20.39 11.14 11.98
C SER A 75 -21.15 11.18 13.29
N PHE A 76 -22.13 10.30 13.45
CA PHE A 76 -22.81 10.13 14.74
C PHE A 76 -21.97 9.24 15.64
N ARG A 77 -21.63 9.75 16.84
CA ARG A 77 -20.92 9.01 17.87
C ARG A 77 -21.70 7.76 18.27
N MET A 78 -20.97 6.72 18.69
CA MET A 78 -21.55 5.53 19.29
C MET A 78 -22.36 5.87 20.55
N ARG A 79 -23.44 5.14 20.76
CA ARG A 79 -24.25 5.13 21.99
C ARG A 79 -24.51 3.68 22.38
N PRO A 80 -24.83 3.38 23.66
CA PRO A 80 -25.24 2.02 24.04
C PRO A 80 -26.36 1.51 23.11
N GLY A 81 -26.13 0.34 22.47
CA GLY A 81 -27.06 -0.24 21.48
C GLY A 81 -27.02 0.38 20.08
N GLN A 82 -26.18 1.38 19.80
CA GLN A 82 -26.04 2.01 18.49
C GLN A 82 -24.57 2.16 18.08
N VAL A 83 -24.22 1.47 16.99
CA VAL A 83 -22.91 1.59 16.33
C VAL A 83 -22.72 2.97 15.70
N GLU A 84 -21.47 3.34 15.46
CA GLU A 84 -21.12 4.59 14.79
C GLU A 84 -21.76 4.64 13.40
N ARG A 85 -22.40 5.75 13.05
CA ARG A 85 -22.99 5.95 11.72
C ARG A 85 -22.24 7.02 10.97
N ARG A 86 -21.73 6.65 9.79
CA ARG A 86 -21.03 7.55 8.86
C ARG A 86 -21.83 7.65 7.58
N SER A 87 -21.91 8.84 6.98
CA SER A 87 -22.51 9.00 5.65
C SER A 87 -21.65 8.27 4.61
N HIS A 88 -22.33 7.58 3.69
CA HIS A 88 -21.67 7.02 2.50
C HIS A 88 -21.23 8.13 1.54
N ASP A 89 -22.00 9.22 1.47
CA ASP A 89 -21.68 10.39 0.66
C ASP A 89 -20.43 11.12 1.17
N TYR A 90 -19.58 11.52 0.22
CA TYR A 90 -18.35 12.26 0.47
C TYR A 90 -18.24 13.46 -0.48
N LYS A 91 -17.56 14.51 -0.02
CA LYS A 91 -17.15 15.65 -0.84
C LYS A 91 -15.74 15.40 -1.38
N ARG A 92 -15.56 15.54 -2.69
CA ARG A 92 -14.28 15.31 -3.36
C ARG A 92 -13.51 16.62 -3.47
N HIS A 93 -12.40 16.75 -2.76
CA HIS A 93 -11.53 17.93 -2.80
C HIS A 93 -10.40 17.84 -3.85
N GLY A 94 -10.54 16.92 -4.81
CA GLY A 94 -9.50 16.61 -5.80
C GLY A 94 -8.50 15.57 -5.29
N THR A 95 -7.32 15.56 -5.89
CA THR A 95 -6.23 14.62 -5.59
C THR A 95 -4.92 15.38 -5.38
N THR A 96 -4.09 14.90 -4.46
CA THR A 96 -2.72 15.40 -4.24
C THR A 96 -1.71 14.27 -4.45
N SER A 97 -0.48 14.62 -4.83
CA SER A 97 0.66 13.68 -4.83
C SER A 97 1.58 14.01 -3.65
N LEU A 98 1.91 13.00 -2.85
CA LEU A 98 2.92 13.12 -1.80
C LEU A 98 4.25 12.63 -2.34
N PHE A 99 5.28 13.48 -2.26
CA PHE A 99 6.68 13.07 -2.39
C PHE A 99 7.31 13.07 -1.01
N ALA A 100 7.92 11.96 -0.63
CA ALA A 100 8.59 11.83 0.65
C ALA A 100 9.97 11.20 0.48
N ALA A 101 10.94 11.71 1.24
CA ALA A 101 12.26 11.13 1.40
C ALA A 101 12.49 10.79 2.87
N LEU A 102 12.88 9.55 3.14
CA LEU A 102 13.29 9.08 4.46
C LEU A 102 14.82 9.01 4.50
N ASP A 103 15.42 9.75 5.42
CA ASP A 103 16.82 9.58 5.80
C ASP A 103 16.95 8.35 6.71
N ILE A 104 17.70 7.35 6.23
CA ILE A 104 17.86 6.06 6.90
C ILE A 104 18.74 6.16 8.14
N ALA A 105 19.71 7.06 8.14
CA ALA A 105 20.62 7.21 9.27
C ALA A 105 19.92 7.87 10.46
N THR A 106 19.03 8.83 10.19
CA THR A 106 18.36 9.62 11.25
C THR A 106 16.91 9.20 11.52
N GLY A 107 16.29 8.45 10.60
CA GLY A 107 14.85 8.14 10.64
C GLY A 107 13.96 9.34 10.28
N ARG A 108 14.54 10.48 9.86
CA ARG A 108 13.79 11.69 9.54
C ARG A 108 13.10 11.56 8.19
N VAL A 109 11.80 11.81 8.16
CA VAL A 109 11.04 11.95 6.91
C VAL A 109 10.89 13.43 6.56
N ILE A 110 11.27 13.77 5.35
CA ILE A 110 10.94 15.05 4.72
C ILE A 110 9.95 14.78 3.58
N GLY A 111 8.88 15.54 3.50
CA GLY A 111 7.89 15.33 2.46
C GLY A 111 7.12 16.59 2.13
N LYS A 112 6.61 16.65 0.90
CA LYS A 112 5.78 17.74 0.40
C LYS A 112 4.63 17.17 -0.43
N CYS A 113 3.45 17.76 -0.21
CA CYS A 113 2.28 17.52 -1.03
C CYS A 113 2.25 18.53 -2.17
N TYR A 114 2.01 18.03 -3.38
CA TYR A 114 1.84 18.87 -4.57
C TYR A 114 0.41 18.72 -5.11
N GLY A 115 -0.06 19.76 -5.79
CA GLY A 115 -1.30 19.69 -6.57
C GLY A 115 -1.18 18.64 -7.69
N HIS A 116 -2.27 18.45 -8.45
CA HIS A 116 -2.36 17.42 -9.47
C HIS A 116 -1.11 17.37 -10.40
N HIS A 117 -0.45 16.22 -10.41
CA HIS A 117 0.76 15.93 -11.17
C HIS A 117 0.38 15.33 -12.53
N GLY A 118 0.49 16.13 -13.59
CA GLY A 118 0.51 15.65 -14.98
C GLY A 118 1.94 15.72 -15.55
N PRO A 119 2.23 15.07 -16.69
CA PRO A 119 3.58 14.93 -17.26
C PRO A 119 4.31 16.24 -17.60
N ARG A 120 3.67 17.40 -17.41
CA ARG A 120 4.25 18.74 -17.62
C ARG A 120 4.74 19.44 -16.34
N ASN A 121 4.39 18.94 -15.16
CA ASN A 121 4.65 19.62 -13.88
C ASN A 121 5.45 18.74 -12.91
N SER A 122 6.61 18.26 -13.36
CA SER A 122 7.55 17.55 -12.50
C SER A 122 8.24 18.53 -11.54
N PRO A 123 8.20 18.30 -10.21
CA PRO A 123 9.00 19.10 -9.30
C PRO A 123 10.48 18.85 -9.58
N SER A 124 11.22 19.92 -9.81
CA SER A 124 12.68 19.90 -9.84
C SER A 124 13.20 19.73 -8.41
N PHE A 125 14.01 18.68 -8.20
CA PHE A 125 14.74 18.42 -6.96
C PHE A 125 16.16 18.99 -7.05
#